data_AF-A0A4C1VR89-F1
#
_entry.id   AF-A0A4C1VR89-F1
#
_cell.length_a   1.000
_cell.length_b   1.000
_cell.length_c   1.000
_cell.angle_alpha   90.00
_cell.angle_beta   90.00
_cell.angle_gamma   90.00
#
_symmetry.space_group_name_H-M   'P 1'
#
loop_
_entity.id
_entity.type
_entity.pdbx_description
1 polymer ?
#
loop_
_entity_poly.entity_id
_entity_poly.type
_entity_poly.pdbx_seq_one_letter_code
_entity_poly.pdbx_strand_id
1 'polypeptide(L)'
;MEDAKSREYEVLGPDTPTHVPKDPRHRADILDIVQNHKLGWPTYVEVIYSMDTQHLPILITVRIGARHSLSLPTRQRVDWAVFQKSLETLPHDTAQGPAPSSQRENATKTKLHKLWTCTHYPRLKKELNALARRLAIAVRDYRSAAWEETIDHASENMKNLHQLNRQLTKTSASVCPIANRTGARCYDAPARAEAIAEYLKRQFSPNPPATSPTTQEHYARVEEKEELPRKAMVVMNGVFNGILRTGHIPDAWKRGKVITISKPGKGPWSPSNLHPITLPSNVAKTFEHALLKKLNPFLSPRHEQYSFRTGHSTTLQLIRMLHHLASEMNCGRHTVAMFLDIEKVFDRVWHDGLLYKLLNT
;
A
#
# COMPACT_ATOMS: atom_id res chain seq x y z
N MET A 1 0.78 30.06 5.75
CA MET A 1 1.75 30.46 4.70
C MET A 1 3.16 30.66 5.24
N GLU A 2 3.36 31.22 6.44
CA GLU A 2 4.71 31.44 6.99
C GLU A 2 5.49 30.14 7.23
N ASP A 3 4.85 29.07 7.71
CA ASP A 3 5.48 27.75 7.91
C ASP A 3 5.75 26.98 6.59
N ALA A 4 5.12 27.39 5.48
CA ALA A 4 5.38 26.84 4.15
C ALA A 4 6.63 27.46 3.52
N LYS A 5 6.82 28.77 3.71
CA LYS A 5 8.01 29.51 3.25
C LYS A 5 9.27 29.10 4.01
N SER A 6 9.16 28.82 5.31
CA SER A 6 10.29 28.36 6.15
C SER A 6 10.80 26.96 5.78
N ARG A 7 9.98 26.16 5.06
CA ARG A 7 10.28 24.77 4.69
C ARG A 7 10.32 24.52 3.17
N GLU A 8 10.50 25.56 2.36
CA GLU A 8 10.65 25.48 0.90
C GLU A 8 9.45 24.84 0.15
N TYR A 9 8.23 25.03 0.65
CA TYR A 9 7.02 24.62 -0.05
C TYR A 9 6.48 25.74 -0.95
N GLU A 10 6.22 25.42 -2.21
CA GLU A 10 5.47 26.26 -3.14
C GLU A 10 3.99 25.86 -3.08
N VAL A 11 3.11 26.83 -2.87
CA VAL A 11 1.67 26.61 -2.75
C VAL A 11 0.99 27.25 -3.96
N LEU A 12 0.32 26.45 -4.78
CA LEU A 12 -0.41 26.84 -5.97
C LEU A 12 -1.90 26.60 -5.74
N GLY A 13 -2.75 27.47 -6.26
CA GLY A 13 -4.20 27.29 -6.30
C GLY A 13 -4.72 27.69 -7.69
N PRO A 14 -5.87 27.19 -8.11
CA PRO A 14 -6.49 27.65 -9.35
C PRO A 14 -6.92 29.12 -9.22
N ASP A 15 -6.71 29.91 -10.27
CA ASP A 15 -7.11 31.33 -10.32
C ASP A 15 -8.64 31.52 -10.46
N THR A 16 -9.37 30.42 -10.60
CA THR A 16 -10.84 30.40 -10.76
C THR A 16 -11.47 29.50 -9.70
N PRO A 17 -12.71 29.80 -9.24
CA PRO A 17 -13.40 29.01 -8.24
C PRO A 17 -13.61 27.56 -8.71
N THR A 18 -13.35 26.59 -7.82
CA THR A 18 -13.57 25.16 -8.10
C THR A 18 -15.01 24.75 -7.83
N HIS A 19 -15.82 25.60 -7.21
CA HIS A 19 -17.24 25.35 -6.96
C HIS A 19 -18.15 26.19 -7.87
N VAL A 20 -19.15 25.55 -8.50
CA VAL A 20 -20.08 26.24 -9.42
C VAL A 20 -21.22 26.92 -8.62
N PRO A 21 -21.52 28.21 -8.81
CA PRO A 21 -22.49 28.98 -8.01
C PRO A 21 -23.97 28.69 -8.35
N LYS A 22 -24.30 27.47 -8.80
CA LYS A 22 -25.68 27.08 -9.16
C LYS A 22 -26.61 26.93 -7.94
N ASP A 23 -26.07 26.84 -6.72
CA ASP A 23 -26.83 26.98 -5.48
C ASP A 23 -26.70 28.42 -4.95
N PRO A 24 -27.79 29.23 -4.92
CA PRO A 24 -27.76 30.62 -4.46
C PRO A 24 -27.36 30.79 -2.98
N ARG A 25 -27.26 29.68 -2.22
CA ARG A 25 -26.83 29.68 -0.81
C ARG A 25 -25.32 29.49 -0.63
N HIS A 26 -24.58 29.10 -1.66
CA HIS A 26 -23.14 28.85 -1.59
C HIS A 26 -22.34 29.95 -2.30
N ARG A 27 -21.35 30.52 -1.61
CA ARG A 27 -20.39 31.47 -2.20
C ARG A 27 -19.36 30.71 -3.03
N ALA A 28 -18.88 31.33 -4.11
CA ALA A 28 -17.76 30.79 -4.88
C ALA A 28 -16.52 30.68 -3.97
N ASP A 29 -15.91 29.51 -3.92
CA ASP A 29 -14.76 29.21 -3.06
C ASP A 29 -13.69 28.42 -3.84
N ILE A 30 -12.43 28.57 -3.42
CA ILE A 30 -11.28 27.83 -3.97
C ILE A 30 -10.88 26.81 -2.90
N LEU A 31 -11.34 25.57 -3.09
CA LEU A 31 -11.10 24.49 -2.12
C LEU A 31 -9.83 23.68 -2.43
N ASP A 32 -9.35 23.72 -3.68
CA ASP A 32 -8.22 22.93 -4.10
C ASP A 32 -6.90 23.72 -4.00
N ILE A 33 -5.96 23.17 -3.24
CA ILE A 33 -4.62 23.73 -3.06
C ILE A 33 -3.60 22.64 -3.41
N VAL A 34 -2.64 22.99 -4.25
CA VAL A 34 -1.52 22.14 -4.64
C VAL A 34 -0.27 22.61 -3.90
N GLN A 35 0.31 21.73 -3.09
CA GLN A 35 1.54 22.01 -2.36
C GLN A 35 2.70 21.21 -2.96
N ASN A 36 3.68 21.93 -3.50
CA ASN A 36 4.89 21.39 -4.09
C ASN A 36 6.06 21.54 -3.11
N HIS A 37 6.96 20.55 -3.08
CA HIS A 37 8.19 20.60 -2.28
C HIS A 37 9.36 20.18 -3.15
N LYS A 38 10.31 21.10 -3.39
CA LYS A 38 11.54 20.84 -4.15
C LYS A 38 11.32 20.24 -5.56
N LEU A 39 10.19 20.55 -6.18
CA LEU A 39 9.95 20.21 -7.57
C LEU A 39 10.74 21.20 -8.44
N GLY A 40 11.82 20.74 -9.09
CA GLY A 40 12.58 21.54 -10.05
C GLY A 40 11.85 21.80 -11.38
N TRP A 41 10.54 21.53 -11.44
CA TRP A 41 9.71 21.56 -12.63
C TRP A 41 8.58 22.58 -12.42
N PRO A 42 8.33 23.50 -13.37
CA PRO A 42 7.22 24.42 -13.25
C PRO A 42 5.89 23.66 -13.28
N THR A 43 5.03 23.97 -12.30
CA THR A 43 3.72 23.34 -12.10
C THR A 43 2.61 24.36 -12.33
N TYR A 44 1.57 24.00 -13.07
CA TYR A 44 0.41 24.84 -13.37
C TYR A 44 -0.86 24.14 -12.89
N VAL A 45 -1.84 24.89 -12.42
CA VAL A 45 -3.13 24.37 -11.95
C VAL A 45 -4.24 25.10 -12.70
N GLU A 46 -5.08 24.35 -13.41
CA GLU A 46 -6.21 24.89 -14.17
C GLU A 46 -7.50 24.16 -13.79
N VAL A 47 -8.65 24.84 -13.85
CA VAL A 47 -9.95 24.21 -13.57
C VAL A 47 -10.54 23.67 -14.87
N ILE A 48 -10.89 22.39 -14.92
CA ILE A 48 -11.54 21.78 -16.08
C ILE A 48 -13.07 21.87 -15.92
N TYR A 49 -13.71 22.54 -16.87
CA TYR A 49 -15.17 22.55 -17.02
C TYR A 49 -15.63 21.35 -17.85
N SER A 50 -15.60 20.12 -17.31
CA SER A 50 -16.01 18.96 -18.10
C SER A 50 -16.92 17.94 -17.42
N MET A 51 -17.55 18.24 -16.29
CA MET A 51 -18.50 17.31 -15.67
C MET A 51 -19.68 18.01 -14.98
N ASP A 52 -20.83 17.33 -14.95
CA ASP A 52 -22.05 17.71 -14.22
C ASP A 52 -21.90 17.45 -12.71
N THR A 53 -20.79 17.89 -12.11
CA THR A 53 -20.50 17.72 -10.68
C THR A 53 -20.57 19.07 -9.95
N GLN A 54 -20.95 19.05 -8.66
CA GLN A 54 -21.02 20.26 -7.82
C GLN A 54 -19.63 20.89 -7.59
N HIS A 55 -18.57 20.10 -7.74
CA HIS A 55 -17.18 20.53 -7.68
C HIS A 55 -16.49 20.28 -9.03
N LEU A 56 -15.83 21.30 -9.57
CA LEU A 56 -15.07 21.23 -10.81
C LEU A 56 -13.71 20.57 -10.54
N PRO A 57 -13.27 19.63 -11.40
CA PRO A 57 -11.95 19.02 -11.27
C PRO A 57 -10.82 20.00 -11.62
N ILE A 58 -9.68 19.87 -10.96
CA ILE A 58 -8.44 20.59 -11.31
C ILE A 58 -7.48 19.73 -12.14
N LEU A 59 -6.87 20.35 -13.15
CA LEU A 59 -5.76 19.83 -13.94
C LEU A 59 -4.44 20.37 -13.40
N ILE A 60 -3.58 19.48 -12.94
CA ILE A 60 -2.23 19.84 -12.52
C ILE A 60 -1.27 19.46 -13.65
N THR A 61 -0.66 20.46 -14.28
CA THR A 61 0.35 20.27 -15.34
C THR A 61 1.74 20.48 -14.78
N VAL A 62 2.54 19.41 -14.68
CA VAL A 62 3.96 19.48 -14.31
C VAL A 62 4.80 19.46 -15.59
N ARG A 63 5.44 20.58 -15.94
CA ARG A 63 6.31 20.65 -17.15
C ARG A 63 7.64 19.98 -16.87
N ILE A 64 7.75 18.72 -17.24
CA ILE A 64 9.00 17.97 -17.26
C ILE A 64 9.82 18.49 -18.45
N GLY A 65 10.71 19.45 -18.22
CA GLY A 65 11.65 19.93 -19.23
C GLY A 65 12.60 18.82 -19.68
N ALA A 66 12.84 18.68 -20.99
CA ALA A 66 13.78 17.71 -21.55
C ALA A 66 15.28 17.97 -21.21
N ARG A 67 15.58 18.90 -20.28
CA ARG A 67 16.92 19.48 -20.08
C ARG A 67 17.49 19.27 -18.70
N HIS A 68 17.33 18.10 -18.11
CA HIS A 68 18.28 17.62 -17.11
C HIS A 68 18.47 16.12 -17.29
N SER A 69 19.44 15.74 -18.14
CA SER A 69 20.10 14.47 -17.93
C SER A 69 20.72 14.54 -16.54
N LEU A 70 20.11 13.86 -15.56
CA LEU A 70 20.86 13.52 -14.35
C LEU A 70 22.17 12.90 -14.83
N SER A 71 23.30 13.42 -14.34
CA SER A 71 24.61 12.90 -14.70
C SER A 71 24.56 11.39 -14.51
N LEU A 72 24.79 10.63 -15.60
CA LEU A 72 24.99 9.19 -15.52
C LEU A 72 25.94 8.96 -14.34
N PRO A 73 25.59 8.11 -13.36
CA PRO A 73 26.50 7.80 -12.28
C PRO A 73 27.83 7.42 -12.94
N THR A 74 28.91 8.04 -12.47
CA THR A 74 30.26 7.82 -12.99
C THR A 74 30.43 6.32 -13.11
N ARG A 75 30.62 5.81 -14.34
CA ARG A 75 30.81 4.37 -14.57
C ARG A 75 31.99 3.95 -13.71
N GLN A 76 31.73 3.39 -12.53
CA GLN A 76 32.75 2.68 -11.79
C GLN A 76 33.24 1.60 -12.73
N ARG A 77 34.55 1.61 -12.98
CA ARG A 77 35.21 0.59 -13.79
C ARG A 77 34.96 -0.73 -13.06
N VAL A 78 34.04 -1.53 -13.61
CA VAL A 78 33.69 -2.84 -13.04
C VAL A 78 34.94 -3.69 -13.07
N ASP A 79 35.39 -4.11 -11.89
CA ASP A 79 36.46 -5.09 -11.78
C ASP A 79 35.89 -6.45 -12.18
N TRP A 80 36.11 -6.81 -13.44
CA TRP A 80 35.60 -8.04 -14.04
C TRP A 80 36.11 -9.29 -13.33
N ALA A 81 37.28 -9.24 -12.69
CA ALA A 81 37.82 -10.37 -11.94
C ALA A 81 37.05 -10.59 -10.63
N VAL A 82 36.69 -9.51 -9.93
CA VAL A 82 35.86 -9.57 -8.72
C VAL A 82 34.43 -9.99 -9.06
N PHE A 83 33.89 -9.51 -10.19
CA PHE A 83 32.55 -9.86 -10.67
C PHE A 83 32.45 -11.36 -11.03
N GLN A 84 33.45 -11.90 -11.73
CA GLN A 84 33.50 -13.32 -12.08
C GLN A 84 33.58 -14.22 -10.84
N LYS A 85 34.44 -13.86 -9.88
CA LYS A 85 34.57 -14.57 -8.60
C LYS A 85 33.30 -14.51 -7.73
N SER A 86 32.51 -13.45 -7.89
CA SER A 86 31.21 -13.28 -7.21
C SER A 86 30.06 -14.03 -7.90
N LEU A 87 30.22 -14.34 -9.20
CA LEU A 87 29.28 -15.14 -9.99
C LEU A 87 29.44 -16.64 -9.71
N GLU A 88 30.66 -17.08 -9.47
CA GLU A 88 30.99 -18.48 -9.12
C GLU A 88 30.55 -18.87 -7.70
N THR A 89 30.21 -17.90 -6.84
CA THR A 89 29.86 -18.13 -5.43
C THR A 89 28.35 -18.07 -5.13
N LEU A 90 27.49 -17.85 -6.14
CA LEU A 90 26.03 -17.80 -5.96
C LEU A 90 25.38 -19.19 -6.15
N PRO A 91 24.47 -19.64 -5.26
CA PRO A 91 23.71 -20.87 -5.48
C PRO A 91 22.81 -20.73 -6.71
N HIS A 92 22.83 -21.74 -7.58
CA HIS A 92 21.97 -21.82 -8.75
C HIS A 92 20.50 -21.98 -8.34
N ASP A 93 19.74 -20.87 -8.36
CA ASP A 93 18.27 -20.89 -8.40
C ASP A 93 17.77 -20.71 -9.85
N THR A 94 16.72 -21.46 -10.16
CA THR A 94 16.41 -22.09 -11.45
C THR A 94 15.65 -21.20 -12.43
N ALA A 95 16.14 -19.99 -12.73
CA ALA A 95 15.44 -19.08 -13.66
C ALA A 95 16.34 -18.25 -14.59
N GLN A 96 17.54 -18.74 -14.95
CA GLN A 96 18.46 -18.02 -15.85
C GLN A 96 18.38 -18.44 -17.33
N GLY A 97 17.19 -18.72 -17.84
CA GLY A 97 16.98 -18.92 -19.28
C GLY A 97 16.69 -17.59 -20.01
N PRO A 98 17.32 -17.28 -21.16
CA PRO A 98 16.82 -16.21 -22.03
C PRO A 98 15.39 -16.54 -22.48
N ALA A 99 14.52 -15.52 -22.62
CA ALA A 99 13.13 -15.74 -23.02
C ALA A 99 13.07 -16.58 -24.33
N PRO A 100 12.13 -17.52 -24.48
CA PRO A 100 12.13 -18.50 -25.58
C PRO A 100 12.19 -17.90 -26.99
N SER A 101 11.66 -16.68 -27.19
CA SER A 101 11.66 -15.95 -28.45
C SER A 101 13.00 -15.26 -28.79
N SER A 102 13.87 -15.03 -27.80
CA SER A 102 15.09 -14.20 -27.94
C SER A 102 16.25 -14.88 -28.67
N GLN A 103 16.31 -16.23 -28.68
CA GLN A 103 17.46 -16.96 -29.20
C GLN A 103 17.62 -16.81 -30.72
N ARG A 104 16.52 -16.90 -31.46
CA ARG A 104 16.52 -16.70 -32.93
C ARG A 104 16.88 -15.25 -33.29
N GLU A 105 16.34 -14.30 -32.54
CA GLU A 105 16.58 -12.87 -32.74
C GLU A 105 18.04 -12.46 -32.41
N ASN A 106 18.66 -13.10 -31.40
CA ASN A 106 20.08 -12.93 -31.09
C ASN A 106 20.99 -13.42 -32.23
N ALA A 107 20.64 -14.53 -32.89
CA ALA A 107 21.40 -15.00 -34.05
C ALA A 107 21.34 -13.99 -35.22
N THR A 108 20.17 -13.40 -35.49
CA THR A 108 20.02 -12.31 -36.47
C THR A 108 20.79 -11.04 -36.07
N LYS A 109 20.83 -10.69 -34.78
CA LYS A 109 21.64 -9.57 -34.26
C LYS A 109 23.12 -9.78 -34.58
N THR A 110 23.64 -10.98 -34.32
CA THR A 110 25.04 -11.34 -34.58
C THR A 110 25.35 -11.31 -36.08
N LYS A 111 24.43 -11.79 -36.94
CA LYS A 111 24.58 -11.72 -38.40
C LYS A 111 24.61 -10.28 -38.91
N LEU A 112 23.67 -9.44 -38.48
CA LEU A 112 23.60 -8.02 -38.85
C LEU A 112 24.83 -7.24 -38.38
N HIS A 113 25.34 -7.54 -37.19
CA HIS A 113 26.57 -6.93 -36.67
C HIS A 113 27.76 -7.29 -37.57
N LYS A 114 27.96 -8.57 -37.90
CA LYS A 114 29.04 -9.01 -38.81
C LYS A 114 28.95 -8.33 -40.17
N LEU A 115 27.76 -8.32 -40.78
CA LEU A 115 27.51 -7.66 -42.07
C LEU A 115 27.81 -6.15 -42.03
N TRP A 116 27.43 -5.46 -40.95
CA TRP A 116 27.75 -4.05 -40.78
C TRP A 116 29.25 -3.81 -40.59
N THR A 117 29.96 -4.64 -39.81
CA THR A 117 31.40 -4.51 -39.60
C THR A 117 32.18 -4.66 -40.90
N CYS A 118 31.71 -5.51 -41.82
CA CYS A 118 32.37 -5.72 -43.12
C CYS A 118 32.04 -4.63 -44.15
N THR A 119 30.86 -4.01 -44.09
CA THR A 119 30.35 -3.17 -45.19
C THR A 119 30.11 -1.71 -44.82
N HIS A 120 30.06 -1.39 -43.54
CA HIS A 120 29.78 -0.07 -42.98
C HIS A 120 28.48 0.62 -43.47
N TYR A 121 27.56 -0.10 -44.13
CA TYR A 121 26.31 0.49 -44.62
C TYR A 121 25.42 1.03 -43.48
N PRO A 122 24.95 2.30 -43.56
CA PRO A 122 24.13 2.92 -42.51
C PRO A 122 22.80 2.21 -42.24
N ARG A 123 22.19 1.59 -43.27
CA ARG A 123 20.93 0.84 -43.14
C ARG A 123 21.07 -0.36 -42.18
N LEU A 124 22.15 -1.12 -42.31
CA LEU A 124 22.42 -2.29 -41.45
C LEU A 124 22.63 -1.88 -39.98
N LYS A 125 23.27 -0.73 -39.72
CA LYS A 125 23.40 -0.18 -38.37
C LYS A 125 22.05 0.22 -37.78
N LYS A 126 21.16 0.80 -38.60
CA LYS A 126 19.81 1.19 -38.18
C LYS A 126 18.96 -0.03 -37.83
N GLU A 127 19.02 -1.09 -38.64
CA GLU A 127 18.34 -2.36 -38.39
C GLU A 127 18.88 -3.09 -37.16
N LEU A 128 20.21 -3.15 -37.02
CA LEU A 128 20.88 -3.71 -35.84
C LEU A 128 20.42 -3.01 -34.54
N ASN A 129 20.40 -1.67 -34.54
CA ASN A 129 19.96 -0.88 -33.40
C ASN A 129 18.46 -1.07 -33.12
N ALA A 130 17.62 -1.18 -34.16
CA ALA A 130 16.19 -1.44 -34.00
C ALA A 130 15.94 -2.83 -33.40
N LEU A 131 16.65 -3.85 -33.87
CA LEU A 131 16.56 -5.22 -33.36
C LEU A 131 17.12 -5.32 -31.94
N ALA A 132 18.21 -4.64 -31.63
CA ALA A 132 18.77 -4.55 -30.28
C ALA A 132 17.79 -3.90 -29.29
N ARG A 133 17.08 -2.84 -29.70
CA ARG A 133 16.04 -2.20 -28.88
C ARG A 133 14.84 -3.12 -28.65
N ARG A 134 14.36 -3.81 -29.69
CA ARG A 134 13.26 -4.77 -29.58
C ARG A 134 13.60 -5.90 -28.60
N LEU A 135 14.80 -6.48 -28.73
CA LEU A 135 15.29 -7.51 -27.81
C LEU A 135 15.42 -6.99 -26.37
N ALA A 136 15.91 -5.77 -26.17
CA ALA A 136 16.03 -5.18 -24.85
C ALA A 136 14.66 -4.99 -24.18
N ILE A 137 13.66 -4.53 -24.94
CA ILE A 137 12.27 -4.40 -24.49
C ILE A 137 11.69 -5.77 -24.14
N ALA A 138 11.80 -6.75 -25.05
CA ALA A 138 11.25 -8.09 -24.83
C ALA A 138 11.86 -8.80 -23.61
N VAL A 139 13.18 -8.70 -23.43
CA VAL A 139 13.87 -9.27 -22.25
C VAL A 139 13.46 -8.57 -20.97
N ARG A 140 13.29 -7.24 -21.00
CA ARG A 140 12.79 -6.47 -19.86
C ARG A 140 11.37 -6.90 -19.50
N ASP A 141 10.46 -6.94 -20.47
CA ASP A 141 9.06 -7.25 -20.23
C ASP A 141 8.89 -8.69 -19.71
N TYR A 142 9.67 -9.65 -20.24
CA TYR A 142 9.73 -11.02 -19.71
C TYR A 142 10.20 -11.06 -18.25
N ARG A 143 11.27 -10.32 -17.92
CA ARG A 143 11.79 -10.25 -16.55
C ARG A 143 10.81 -9.58 -15.60
N SER A 144 10.14 -8.52 -16.04
CA SER A 144 9.10 -7.85 -15.28
C SER A 144 7.93 -8.79 -15.01
N ALA A 145 7.46 -9.55 -16.01
CA ALA A 145 6.38 -10.52 -15.83
C ALA A 145 6.75 -11.66 -14.86
N ALA A 146 7.93 -12.27 -15.04
CA ALA A 146 8.42 -13.31 -14.12
C ALA A 146 8.60 -12.78 -12.69
N TRP A 147 8.98 -11.51 -12.54
CA TRP A 147 9.12 -10.89 -11.23
C TRP A 147 7.79 -10.59 -10.56
N GLU A 148 6.77 -10.12 -11.30
CA GLU A 148 5.41 -9.95 -10.78
C GLU A 148 4.83 -11.30 -10.31
N GLU A 149 5.03 -12.39 -11.07
CA GLU A 149 4.62 -13.74 -10.66
C GLU A 149 5.34 -14.20 -9.37
N THR A 150 6.61 -13.85 -9.21
CA THR A 150 7.38 -14.11 -7.99
C THR A 150 6.85 -13.33 -6.79
N ILE A 151 6.43 -12.07 -6.99
CA ILE A 151 5.79 -11.25 -5.96
C ILE A 151 4.44 -11.84 -5.55
N ASP A 152 3.62 -12.24 -6.53
CA ASP A 152 2.30 -12.83 -6.30
C ASP A 152 2.42 -14.14 -5.50
N HIS A 153 3.32 -15.05 -5.90
CA HIS A 153 3.58 -16.28 -5.16
C HIS A 153 4.17 -16.02 -3.75
N ALA A 154 5.00 -14.98 -3.58
CA ALA A 154 5.51 -14.59 -2.27
C ALA A 154 4.42 -13.99 -1.36
N SER A 155 3.35 -13.43 -1.93
CA SER A 155 2.22 -12.87 -1.18
C SER A 155 1.37 -13.96 -0.51
N GLU A 156 1.32 -15.16 -1.09
CA GLU A 156 0.51 -16.27 -0.60
C GLU A 156 1.05 -16.88 0.71
N ASN A 157 2.32 -16.66 1.05
CA ASN A 157 2.95 -17.20 2.26
C ASN A 157 3.87 -16.19 2.96
N MET A 158 3.57 -15.90 4.23
CA MET A 158 4.32 -14.94 5.06
C MET A 158 5.83 -15.25 5.17
N LYS A 159 6.22 -16.53 5.15
CA LYS A 159 7.64 -16.93 5.19
C LYS A 159 8.38 -16.54 3.90
N ASN A 160 7.70 -16.65 2.75
CA ASN A 160 8.26 -16.33 1.44
C ASN A 160 8.47 -14.81 1.30
N LEU A 161 7.50 -14.00 1.76
CA LEU A 161 7.62 -12.55 1.73
C LEU A 161 8.78 -12.01 2.59
N HIS A 162 9.01 -12.60 3.77
CA HIS A 162 10.14 -12.22 4.63
C HIS A 162 11.48 -12.61 3.99
N GLN A 163 11.56 -13.78 3.36
CA GLN A 163 12.74 -14.24 2.65
C GLN A 163 13.04 -13.38 1.42
N LEU A 164 12.01 -13.02 0.64
CA LEU A 164 12.11 -12.12 -0.51
C LEU A 164 12.60 -10.73 -0.10
N ASN A 165 12.04 -10.15 0.97
CA ASN A 165 12.50 -8.86 1.52
C ASN A 165 13.98 -8.89 1.92
N ARG A 166 14.43 -9.98 2.55
CA ARG A 166 15.83 -10.17 2.96
C ARG A 166 16.77 -10.31 1.77
N GLN A 167 16.32 -10.96 0.69
CA GLN A 167 17.09 -11.08 -0.56
C GLN A 167 17.19 -9.72 -1.29
N LEU A 168 16.09 -8.96 -1.36
CA LEU A 168 16.03 -7.68 -2.05
C LEU A 168 16.85 -6.58 -1.38
N THR A 169 16.88 -6.56 -0.05
CA THR A 169 17.58 -5.51 0.70
C THR A 169 19.10 -5.64 0.61
N LYS A 170 19.67 -6.78 0.18
CA LYS A 170 21.13 -7.11 0.18
C LYS A 170 21.88 -6.73 1.46
N THR A 171 21.16 -6.40 2.51
CA THR A 171 21.66 -5.89 3.76
C THR A 171 21.47 -7.03 4.72
N SER A 172 22.56 -7.73 5.05
CA SER A 172 22.59 -8.35 6.37
C SER A 172 22.62 -7.19 7.36
N ALA A 173 21.45 -6.63 7.67
CA ALA A 173 21.33 -5.94 8.93
C ALA A 173 21.73 -7.02 9.93
N SER A 174 22.84 -6.83 10.64
CA SER A 174 23.06 -7.63 11.83
C SER A 174 21.81 -7.37 12.64
N VAL A 175 20.94 -8.37 12.72
CA VAL A 175 19.78 -8.28 13.60
C VAL A 175 20.42 -8.18 14.97
N CYS A 176 20.49 -6.95 15.50
CA CYS A 176 21.06 -6.72 16.81
C CYS A 176 20.33 -7.69 17.75
N PRO A 177 21.05 -8.62 18.37
CA PRO A 177 20.42 -9.60 19.23
C PRO A 177 19.66 -8.85 20.31
N ILE A 178 18.45 -9.31 20.59
CA ILE A 178 17.53 -8.67 21.52
C ILE A 178 18.27 -8.51 22.85
N ALA A 179 18.31 -7.28 23.38
CA ALA A 179 18.94 -7.04 24.66
C ALA A 179 17.97 -7.39 25.78
N ASN A 180 18.45 -8.12 26.80
CA ASN A 180 17.71 -8.33 28.03
C ASN A 180 17.68 -7.04 28.88
N ARG A 181 17.03 -7.13 30.04
CA ARG A 181 16.90 -6.02 31.00
C ARG A 181 18.25 -5.43 31.46
N THR A 182 19.32 -6.20 31.48
CA THR A 182 20.66 -5.72 31.87
C THR A 182 21.45 -5.13 30.71
N GLY A 183 20.85 -5.05 29.51
CA GLY A 183 21.50 -4.57 28.30
C GLY A 183 22.40 -5.61 27.63
N ALA A 184 22.45 -6.84 28.15
CA ALA A 184 23.20 -7.94 27.55
C ALA A 184 22.46 -8.50 26.35
N ARG A 185 23.21 -8.76 25.27
CA ARG A 185 22.67 -9.27 24.01
C ARG A 185 22.33 -10.75 24.14
N CYS A 186 21.08 -11.11 23.85
CA CYS A 186 20.59 -12.50 23.85
C CYS A 186 20.77 -13.13 22.47
N TYR A 187 21.64 -14.13 22.38
CA TYR A 187 21.96 -14.82 21.12
C TYR A 187 21.22 -16.16 20.97
N ASP A 188 21.05 -16.87 22.08
CA ASP A 188 20.35 -18.14 22.17
C ASP A 188 18.83 -17.97 22.03
N ALA A 189 18.14 -18.99 21.51
CA ALA A 189 16.69 -18.97 21.34
C ALA A 189 15.91 -18.80 22.65
N PRO A 190 16.23 -19.51 23.76
CA PRO A 190 15.50 -19.35 25.01
C PRO A 190 15.68 -17.96 25.63
N ALA A 191 16.89 -17.40 25.70
CA ALA A 191 17.07 -16.05 26.25
C ALA A 191 16.38 -14.95 25.42
N ARG A 192 16.30 -15.10 24.08
CA ARG A 192 15.53 -14.17 23.23
C ARG A 192 14.04 -14.24 23.54
N ALA A 193 13.50 -15.45 23.73
CA ALA A 193 12.10 -15.64 24.09
C ALA A 193 11.79 -15.02 25.46
N GLU A 194 12.67 -15.18 26.45
CA GLU A 194 12.55 -14.55 27.77
C GLU A 194 12.62 -13.02 27.69
N ALA A 195 13.57 -12.46 26.94
CA ALA A 195 13.68 -11.00 26.78
C ALA A 195 12.42 -10.40 26.13
N ILE A 196 11.84 -11.08 25.13
CA ILE A 196 10.56 -10.68 24.52
C ILE A 196 9.42 -10.84 25.53
N ALA A 197 9.34 -11.95 26.24
CA ALA A 197 8.29 -12.21 27.23
C ALA A 197 8.30 -11.17 28.36
N GLU A 198 9.48 -10.79 28.85
CA GLU A 198 9.65 -9.74 29.86
C GLU A 198 9.23 -8.36 29.32
N TYR A 199 9.62 -8.03 28.08
CA TYR A 199 9.19 -6.81 27.40
C TYR A 199 7.67 -6.76 27.22
N LEU A 200 7.06 -7.84 26.74
CA LEU A 200 5.62 -7.96 26.54
C LEU A 200 4.89 -7.89 27.88
N LYS A 201 5.35 -8.55 28.94
CA LYS A 201 4.77 -8.47 30.29
C LYS A 201 4.77 -7.03 30.82
N ARG A 202 5.76 -6.22 30.43
CA ARG A 202 5.83 -4.80 30.81
C ARG A 202 4.88 -3.93 29.98
N GLN A 203 4.84 -4.12 28.66
CA GLN A 203 3.97 -3.34 27.76
C GLN A 203 2.49 -3.68 27.95
N PHE A 204 2.20 -4.98 28.12
CA PHE A 204 0.89 -5.52 28.42
C PHE A 204 0.81 -5.76 29.92
N SER A 205 0.71 -4.66 30.65
CA SER A 205 0.27 -4.73 32.05
C SER A 205 -1.12 -5.37 32.05
N PRO A 206 -1.37 -6.46 32.80
CA PRO A 206 -2.72 -6.96 33.01
C PRO A 206 -3.58 -5.79 33.46
N ASN A 207 -4.76 -5.64 32.88
CA ASN A 207 -5.72 -4.65 33.34
C ASN A 207 -5.86 -4.85 34.86
N PRO A 208 -5.70 -3.82 35.71
CA PRO A 208 -5.73 -4.00 37.15
C PRO A 208 -6.98 -4.82 37.53
N PRO A 209 -6.83 -5.80 38.44
CA PRO A 209 -7.92 -6.69 38.76
C PRO A 209 -9.12 -5.85 39.16
N ALA A 210 -10.26 -6.20 38.59
CA ALA A 210 -11.53 -5.57 38.88
C ALA A 210 -11.66 -5.31 40.38
N THR A 211 -11.79 -4.05 40.77
CA THR A 211 -11.85 -3.66 42.20
C THR A 211 -13.22 -3.94 42.80
N SER A 212 -14.25 -4.09 41.95
CA SER A 212 -15.61 -4.44 42.37
C SER A 212 -15.82 -5.96 42.33
N PRO A 213 -16.50 -6.53 43.33
CA PRO A 213 -16.82 -7.96 43.36
C PRO A 213 -17.66 -8.38 42.14
N THR A 214 -18.57 -7.51 41.69
CA THR A 214 -19.40 -7.73 40.49
C THR A 214 -18.59 -7.87 39.21
N THR A 215 -17.49 -7.14 39.06
CA THR A 215 -16.66 -7.20 37.85
C THR A 215 -15.68 -8.39 37.91
N GLN A 216 -15.24 -8.81 39.10
CA GLN A 216 -14.44 -10.04 39.27
C GLN A 216 -15.25 -11.30 38.92
N GLU A 217 -16.48 -11.41 39.42
CA GLU A 217 -17.37 -12.52 39.06
C GLU A 217 -17.66 -12.56 37.55
N HIS A 218 -17.82 -11.40 36.92
CA HIS A 218 -18.00 -11.31 35.47
C HIS A 218 -16.78 -11.81 34.69
N TYR A 219 -15.57 -11.42 35.09
CA TYR A 219 -14.34 -11.88 34.42
C TYR A 219 -14.10 -13.38 34.61
N ALA A 220 -14.34 -13.91 35.81
CA ALA A 220 -14.24 -15.34 36.06
C ALA A 220 -15.17 -16.17 35.15
N ARG A 221 -16.42 -15.73 34.97
CA ARG A 221 -17.38 -16.38 34.05
C ARG A 221 -16.97 -16.31 32.57
N VAL A 222 -16.29 -15.23 32.17
CA VAL A 222 -15.81 -15.06 30.79
C VAL A 222 -14.56 -15.91 30.52
N GLU A 223 -13.65 -16.01 31.49
CA GLU A 223 -12.43 -16.83 31.39
C GLU A 223 -12.71 -18.34 31.44
N GLU A 224 -13.80 -18.76 32.10
CA GLU A 224 -14.24 -20.15 32.17
C GLU A 224 -14.74 -20.72 30.82
N LYS A 225 -14.63 -19.95 29.71
CA LYS A 225 -15.07 -20.34 28.36
C LYS A 225 -16.48 -20.89 28.37
N GLU A 226 -17.44 -20.14 28.90
CA GLU A 226 -18.84 -20.45 28.61
C GLU A 226 -19.10 -20.25 27.12
N GLU A 227 -19.01 -21.35 26.36
CA GLU A 227 -19.53 -21.41 25.02
C GLU A 227 -21.01 -21.00 25.07
N LEU A 228 -21.39 -20.14 24.13
CA LEU A 228 -22.76 -19.66 24.04
C LEU A 228 -23.71 -20.86 23.98
N PRO A 229 -24.68 -21.01 24.91
CA PRO A 229 -25.52 -22.19 24.96
C PRO A 229 -26.18 -22.44 23.60
N ARG A 230 -26.24 -23.71 23.16
CA ARG A 230 -26.80 -24.06 21.84
C ARG A 230 -28.17 -23.45 21.58
N LYS A 231 -29.01 -23.34 22.62
CA LYS A 231 -30.32 -22.66 22.56
C LYS A 231 -30.18 -21.18 22.17
N ALA A 232 -29.23 -20.46 22.78
CA ALA A 232 -28.98 -19.06 22.46
C ALA A 232 -28.45 -18.88 21.03
N MET A 233 -27.61 -19.79 20.53
CA MET A 233 -27.17 -19.76 19.13
C MET A 233 -28.34 -19.92 18.15
N VAL A 234 -29.26 -20.84 18.43
CA VAL A 234 -30.46 -21.05 17.59
C VAL A 234 -31.35 -19.80 17.58
N VAL A 235 -31.57 -19.19 18.74
CA VAL A 235 -32.33 -17.94 18.86
C VAL A 235 -31.65 -16.80 18.11
N MET A 236 -30.34 -16.60 18.29
CA MET A 236 -29.59 -15.56 17.57
C MET A 236 -29.64 -15.76 16.06
N ASN A 237 -29.49 -16.99 15.57
CA ASN A 237 -29.65 -17.29 14.15
C ASN A 237 -31.06 -16.97 13.64
N GLY A 238 -32.09 -17.26 14.45
CA GLY A 238 -33.48 -16.89 14.15
C GLY A 238 -33.63 -15.37 13.99
N VAL A 239 -33.06 -14.59 14.92
CA VAL A 239 -33.07 -13.12 14.86
C VAL A 239 -32.30 -12.62 13.64
N PHE A 240 -31.10 -13.13 13.37
CA PHE A 240 -30.29 -12.70 12.23
C PHE A 240 -30.99 -12.97 10.89
N ASN A 241 -31.57 -14.16 10.74
CA ASN A 241 -32.34 -14.49 9.54
C ASN A 241 -33.62 -13.65 9.44
N GLY A 242 -34.26 -13.34 10.57
CA GLY A 242 -35.40 -12.41 10.62
C GLY A 242 -35.04 -11.01 10.13
N ILE A 243 -33.90 -10.47 10.57
CA ILE A 243 -33.38 -9.18 10.11
C ILE A 243 -33.12 -9.21 8.60
N LEU A 244 -32.46 -10.25 8.09
CA LEU A 244 -32.18 -10.38 6.65
C LEU A 244 -33.45 -10.48 5.80
N ARG A 245 -34.52 -11.11 6.32
CA ARG A 245 -35.81 -11.23 5.61
C ARG A 245 -36.63 -9.95 5.63
N THR A 246 -36.58 -9.21 6.73
CA THR A 246 -37.43 -8.02 6.95
C THR A 246 -36.73 -6.71 6.60
N GLY A 247 -35.39 -6.72 6.50
CA GLY A 247 -34.58 -5.51 6.35
C GLY A 247 -34.58 -4.60 7.59
N HIS A 248 -35.20 -5.04 8.69
CA HIS A 248 -35.38 -4.20 9.88
C HIS A 248 -34.34 -4.53 10.96
N ILE A 249 -33.43 -3.58 11.23
CA ILE A 249 -32.48 -3.66 12.34
C ILE A 249 -33.12 -3.06 13.60
N PRO A 250 -33.10 -3.75 14.75
CA PRO A 250 -33.62 -3.22 16.01
C PRO A 250 -32.96 -1.90 16.41
N ASP A 251 -33.75 -0.93 16.90
CA ASP A 251 -33.22 0.38 17.31
C ASP A 251 -32.20 0.30 18.45
N ALA A 252 -32.30 -0.73 19.29
CA ALA A 252 -31.32 -1.00 20.33
C ALA A 252 -29.92 -1.29 19.78
N TRP A 253 -29.82 -1.85 18.57
CA TRP A 253 -28.53 -2.19 17.93
C TRP A 253 -27.96 -1.01 17.15
N LYS A 254 -28.80 -0.05 16.76
CA LYS A 254 -28.36 1.21 16.12
C LYS A 254 -27.67 2.16 17.10
N ARG A 255 -27.86 1.97 18.41
CA ARG A 255 -27.20 2.75 19.46
C ARG A 255 -25.84 2.13 19.80
N GLY A 256 -24.80 2.96 19.83
CA GLY A 256 -23.45 2.56 20.22
C GLY A 256 -22.85 3.51 21.25
N LYS A 257 -21.93 3.00 22.07
CA LYS A 257 -21.17 3.80 23.02
C LYS A 257 -20.00 4.47 22.31
N VAL A 258 -20.00 5.80 22.24
CA VAL A 258 -18.87 6.54 21.63
C VAL A 258 -17.75 6.65 22.65
N ILE A 259 -16.56 6.17 22.28
CA ILE A 259 -15.31 6.38 22.99
C ILE A 259 -14.37 7.20 22.10
N THR A 260 -13.54 8.06 22.69
CA THR A 260 -12.61 8.90 21.93
C THR A 260 -11.17 8.51 22.20
N ILE A 261 -10.37 8.31 21.14
CA ILE A 261 -8.93 8.08 21.23
C ILE A 261 -8.19 9.32 20.74
N SER A 262 -7.27 9.86 21.55
CA SER A 262 -6.47 11.02 21.16
C SER A 262 -5.46 10.68 20.06
N LYS A 263 -5.31 11.60 19.10
CA LYS A 263 -4.24 11.53 18.10
C LYS A 263 -2.87 11.53 18.79
N PRO A 264 -1.92 10.69 18.34
CA PRO A 264 -0.59 10.64 18.93
C PRO A 264 0.09 12.01 18.85
N GLY A 265 0.66 12.46 19.97
CA GLY A 265 1.39 13.73 20.07
C GLY A 265 0.52 15.00 20.09
N LYS A 266 -0.81 14.89 20.15
CA LYS A 266 -1.72 16.05 20.23
C LYS A 266 -2.48 16.08 21.56
N GLY A 267 -2.67 17.27 22.12
CA GLY A 267 -3.38 17.45 23.39
C GLY A 267 -4.88 17.07 23.29
N PRO A 268 -5.47 16.51 24.37
CA PRO A 268 -6.84 15.99 24.37
C PRO A 268 -7.93 17.08 24.40
N TRP A 269 -7.55 18.34 24.56
CA TRP A 269 -8.46 19.45 24.83
C TRP A 269 -9.25 19.95 23.61
N SER A 270 -8.88 19.53 22.39
CA SER A 270 -9.60 19.86 21.17
C SER A 270 -10.34 18.64 20.60
N PRO A 271 -11.66 18.73 20.32
CA PRO A 271 -12.41 17.66 19.67
C PRO A 271 -11.83 17.22 18.33
N SER A 272 -11.18 18.14 17.59
CA SER A 272 -10.51 17.85 16.31
C SER A 272 -9.32 16.88 16.45
N ASN A 273 -8.78 16.73 17.66
CA ASN A 273 -7.64 15.87 17.96
C ASN A 273 -8.06 14.47 18.40
N LEU A 274 -9.36 14.19 18.46
CA LEU A 274 -9.91 12.91 18.89
C LEU A 274 -10.39 12.10 17.68
N HIS A 275 -10.15 10.79 17.73
CA HIS A 275 -10.81 9.81 16.88
C HIS A 275 -12.01 9.25 17.62
N PRO A 276 -13.26 9.61 17.24
CA PRO A 276 -14.44 8.98 17.81
C PRO A 276 -14.55 7.54 17.28
N ILE A 277 -14.75 6.59 18.19
CA ILE A 277 -15.00 5.19 17.89
C ILE A 277 -16.35 4.83 18.50
N THR A 278 -17.29 4.45 17.66
CA THR A 278 -18.59 3.95 18.10
C THR A 278 -18.48 2.46 18.39
N LEU A 279 -18.75 2.06 19.63
CA LEU A 279 -18.81 0.66 20.04
C LEU A 279 -20.25 0.16 19.96
N PRO A 280 -20.61 -0.66 18.95
CA PRO A 280 -21.91 -1.32 18.89
C PRO A 280 -22.01 -2.44 19.93
N SER A 281 -23.24 -2.92 20.16
CA SER A 281 -23.49 -4.05 21.06
C SER A 281 -22.78 -5.32 20.57
N ASN A 282 -22.44 -6.24 21.48
CA ASN A 282 -21.76 -7.49 21.12
C ASN A 282 -22.58 -8.32 20.11
N VAL A 283 -23.91 -8.28 20.21
CA VAL A 283 -24.82 -8.99 19.29
C VAL A 283 -24.84 -8.33 17.91
N ALA A 284 -24.77 -6.99 17.83
CA ALA A 284 -24.65 -6.28 16.56
C ALA A 284 -23.31 -6.59 15.88
N LYS A 285 -22.20 -6.64 16.63
CA LYS A 285 -20.88 -7.01 16.10
C LYS A 285 -20.85 -8.43 15.53
N THR A 286 -21.48 -9.39 16.22
CA THR A 286 -21.53 -10.77 15.72
C THR A 286 -22.38 -10.87 14.45
N PHE A 287 -23.49 -10.12 14.37
CA PHE A 287 -24.28 -10.01 13.15
C PHE A 287 -23.49 -9.37 12.00
N GLU A 288 -22.83 -8.22 12.23
CA GLU A 288 -21.99 -7.54 11.24
C GLU A 288 -20.88 -8.46 10.72
N HIS A 289 -20.24 -9.23 11.60
CA HIS A 289 -19.22 -10.19 11.21
C HIS A 289 -19.81 -11.34 10.36
N ALA A 290 -20.96 -11.88 10.75
CA ALA A 290 -21.65 -12.91 9.97
C ALA A 290 -22.10 -12.39 8.60
N LEU A 291 -22.58 -11.14 8.54
CA LEU A 291 -22.98 -10.46 7.31
C LEU A 291 -21.77 -10.25 6.40
N LEU A 292 -20.65 -9.73 6.93
CA LEU A 292 -19.42 -9.54 6.18
C LEU A 292 -18.93 -10.87 5.58
N LYS A 293 -18.97 -11.96 6.35
CA LYS A 293 -18.60 -13.30 5.85
C LYS A 293 -19.48 -13.77 4.69
N LYS A 294 -20.77 -13.40 4.69
CA LYS A 294 -21.70 -13.69 3.59
C LYS A 294 -21.50 -12.77 2.38
N LEU A 295 -21.10 -11.52 2.59
CA LEU A 295 -20.87 -10.54 1.53
C LEU A 295 -19.51 -10.73 0.84
N ASN A 296 -18.49 -11.16 1.58
CA ASN A 296 -17.11 -11.25 1.10
C ASN A 296 -16.93 -12.02 -0.23
N PRO A 297 -17.67 -13.13 -0.50
CA PRO A 297 -17.59 -13.83 -1.79
C PRO A 297 -18.05 -12.99 -3.00
N PHE A 298 -18.95 -12.03 -2.79
CA PHE A 298 -19.48 -11.17 -3.86
C PHE A 298 -18.63 -9.90 -4.06
N LEU A 299 -17.86 -9.51 -3.04
CA LEU A 299 -16.96 -8.38 -3.12
C LEU A 299 -15.67 -8.80 -3.84
N SER A 300 -15.58 -8.54 -5.15
CA SER A 300 -14.36 -8.77 -5.94
C SER A 300 -13.47 -7.53 -5.89
N PRO A 301 -12.39 -7.54 -5.10
CA PRO A 301 -11.70 -6.30 -4.80
C PRO A 301 -10.55 -6.14 -5.84
N ARG A 302 -10.31 -4.92 -6.34
CA ARG A 302 -9.31 -4.63 -7.40
C ARG A 302 -7.87 -5.05 -7.08
N HIS A 303 -7.10 -5.58 -8.01
CA HIS A 303 -5.74 -6.09 -7.74
C HIS A 303 -4.78 -5.11 -7.04
N GLU A 304 -4.98 -3.79 -7.17
CA GLU A 304 -4.15 -2.75 -6.59
C GLU A 304 -4.50 -2.38 -5.14
N GLN A 305 -5.62 -2.85 -4.59
CA GLN A 305 -5.97 -2.57 -3.20
C GLN A 305 -5.40 -3.66 -2.27
N TYR A 306 -4.52 -3.23 -1.38
CA TYR A 306 -3.83 -4.11 -0.40
C TYR A 306 -4.41 -3.99 1.00
N SER A 307 -5.14 -2.91 1.28
CA SER A 307 -5.79 -2.68 2.57
C SER A 307 -7.06 -3.50 2.71
N PHE A 308 -7.28 -4.04 3.91
CA PHE A 308 -8.48 -4.81 4.30
C PHE A 308 -8.67 -6.10 3.48
N ARG A 309 -7.57 -6.75 3.09
CA ARG A 309 -7.59 -8.05 2.39
C ARG A 309 -6.75 -9.09 3.09
N THR A 310 -7.21 -10.33 3.00
CA THR A 310 -6.46 -11.50 3.40
C THR A 310 -5.23 -11.67 2.48
N GLY A 311 -4.07 -11.99 3.06
CA GLY A 311 -2.82 -12.23 2.32
C GLY A 311 -2.10 -10.97 1.83
N HIS A 312 -2.65 -9.78 2.04
CA HIS A 312 -2.04 -8.52 1.59
C HIS A 312 -1.49 -7.72 2.77
N SER A 313 -0.31 -7.11 2.61
CA SER A 313 0.32 -6.27 3.62
C SER A 313 0.75 -4.92 3.05
N THR A 314 0.94 -3.94 3.93
CA THR A 314 1.47 -2.61 3.56
C THR A 314 2.89 -2.72 3.01
N THR A 315 3.70 -3.65 3.52
CA THR A 315 5.05 -3.94 3.02
C THR A 315 5.02 -4.42 1.58
N LEU A 316 4.07 -5.29 1.22
CA LEU A 316 3.94 -5.82 -0.13
C LEU A 316 3.58 -4.71 -1.13
N GLN A 317 2.67 -3.81 -0.75
CA GLN A 317 2.32 -2.64 -1.56
C GLN A 317 3.54 -1.73 -1.79
N LEU A 318 4.35 -1.53 -0.75
CA LEU A 318 5.57 -0.72 -0.86
C LEU A 318 6.59 -1.37 -1.82
N ILE A 319 6.81 -2.68 -1.72
CA ILE A 319 7.71 -3.40 -2.63
C ILE A 319 7.25 -3.25 -4.08
N ARG A 320 5.95 -3.42 -4.33
CA ARG A 320 5.36 -3.28 -5.67
C ARG A 320 5.55 -1.86 -6.23
N MET A 321 5.29 -0.85 -5.41
CA MET A 321 5.52 0.55 -5.78
C MET A 321 7.00 0.81 -6.11
N LEU A 322 7.93 0.32 -5.27
CA LEU A 322 9.36 0.46 -5.50
C LEU A 322 9.82 -0.28 -6.76
N HIS A 323 9.29 -1.47 -7.02
CA HIS A 323 9.56 -2.22 -8.24
C HIS A 323 9.14 -1.43 -9.48
N HIS A 324 7.93 -0.86 -9.47
CA HIS A 324 7.44 -0.05 -10.58
C HIS A 324 8.33 1.18 -10.82
N LEU A 325 8.68 1.92 -9.76
CA LEU A 325 9.59 3.07 -9.84
C LEU A 325 10.96 2.67 -10.40
N ALA A 326 11.55 1.59 -9.90
CA ALA A 326 12.85 1.11 -10.38
C ALA A 326 12.80 0.65 -11.84
N SER A 327 11.73 -0.02 -12.25
CA SER A 327 11.53 -0.48 -13.63
C SER A 327 11.46 0.70 -14.60
N GLU A 328 10.63 1.70 -14.33
CA GLU A 328 10.50 2.87 -15.19
C GLU A 328 11.77 3.73 -15.21
N MET A 329 12.47 3.86 -14.07
CA MET A 329 13.79 4.48 -14.01
C MET A 329 14.82 3.77 -14.90
N ASN A 330 14.86 2.43 -14.87
CA ASN A 330 15.74 1.63 -15.73
C ASN A 330 15.40 1.79 -17.22
N CYS A 331 14.16 2.14 -17.55
CA CYS A 331 13.73 2.46 -18.90
C CYS A 331 14.12 3.88 -19.35
N GLY A 332 14.77 4.66 -18.49
CA GLY A 332 15.07 6.07 -18.73
C GLY A 332 13.83 6.95 -18.77
N ARG A 333 12.71 6.50 -18.18
CA ARG A 333 11.46 7.26 -18.13
C ARG A 333 11.36 8.04 -16.82
N HIS A 334 10.80 9.23 -16.89
CA HIS A 334 10.48 10.02 -15.72
C HIS A 334 9.17 9.51 -15.11
N THR A 335 9.20 9.15 -13.83
CA THR A 335 8.03 8.63 -13.11
C THR A 335 7.68 9.58 -11.98
N VAL A 336 6.40 9.91 -11.86
CA VAL A 336 5.87 10.80 -10.82
C VAL A 336 4.92 9.96 -9.96
N ALA A 337 5.08 10.05 -8.64
CA ALA A 337 4.15 9.44 -7.68
C ALA A 337 3.22 10.52 -7.13
N MET A 338 1.91 10.28 -7.21
CA MET A 338 0.87 11.13 -6.63
C MET A 338 0.22 10.38 -5.47
N PHE A 339 0.23 10.99 -4.28
CA PHE A 339 -0.41 10.43 -3.10
C PHE A 339 -1.72 11.19 -2.83
N LEU A 340 -2.81 10.43 -2.68
CA LEU A 340 -4.14 10.96 -2.41
C LEU A 340 -4.58 10.47 -1.04
N ASP A 341 -5.02 11.40 -0.18
CA ASP A 341 -5.61 11.08 1.12
C ASP A 341 -7.01 11.68 1.23
N ILE A 342 -7.95 10.92 1.78
CA ILE A 342 -9.36 11.31 1.88
C ILE A 342 -9.66 11.67 3.34
N GLU A 343 -10.06 12.92 3.57
CA GLU A 343 -10.42 13.37 4.91
C GLU A 343 -11.69 12.65 5.41
N LYS A 344 -11.59 12.03 6.59
CA LYS A 344 -12.73 11.40 7.30
C LYS A 344 -13.53 10.43 6.44
N VAL A 345 -12.83 9.51 5.76
CA VAL A 345 -13.43 8.56 4.81
C VAL A 345 -14.63 7.78 5.36
N PHE A 346 -14.61 7.39 6.62
CA PHE A 346 -15.71 6.63 7.25
C PHE A 346 -16.93 7.50 7.58
N ASP A 347 -16.73 8.79 7.86
CA ASP A 347 -17.81 9.72 8.19
C ASP A 347 -18.47 10.31 6.93
N ARG A 348 -17.72 10.36 5.82
CA ARG A 348 -18.15 10.98 4.54
C ARG A 348 -18.66 9.98 3.50
N VAL A 349 -19.03 8.77 3.90
CA VAL A 349 -19.52 7.75 2.96
C VAL A 349 -20.85 8.19 2.35
N TRP A 350 -20.90 8.24 1.01
CA TRP A 350 -22.15 8.48 0.27
C TRP A 350 -22.98 7.20 0.23
N HIS A 351 -24.01 7.15 1.08
CA HIS A 351 -24.81 5.94 1.31
C HIS A 351 -25.56 5.49 0.05
N ASP A 352 -26.18 6.40 -0.71
CA ASP A 352 -26.90 6.03 -1.94
C ASP A 352 -25.94 5.48 -3.01
N GLY A 353 -24.77 6.11 -3.16
CA GLY A 353 -23.74 5.64 -4.08
C GLY A 353 -23.14 4.29 -3.67
N LEU A 354 -23.02 4.03 -2.36
CA LEU A 354 -22.61 2.74 -1.84
C LEU A 354 -23.64 1.66 -2.17
N LEU A 355 -24.93 1.92 -1.96
CA LEU A 355 -26.02 1.00 -2.29
C LEU A 355 -26.08 0.72 -3.80
N TYR A 356 -25.94 1.75 -4.63
CA TYR A 356 -25.85 1.59 -6.08
C TYR A 356 -24.69 0.69 -6.49
N LYS A 357 -23.52 0.84 -5.86
CA LYS A 357 -22.37 -0.05 -6.11
C LYS A 357 -22.65 -1.49 -5.69
N LEU A 358 -23.26 -1.70 -4.52
CA LEU A 358 -23.59 -3.03 -4.00
C LEU A 358 -24.66 -3.75 -4.84
N LEU A 359 -25.57 -3.02 -5.49
CA LEU A 359 -26.56 -3.60 -6.40
C LEU A 359 -25.97 -3.97 -7.78
N ASN A 360 -24.86 -3.34 -8.16
CA ASN A 360 -24.20 -3.53 -9.45
C ASN A 360 -22.87 -4.31 -9.34
N THR A 361 -22.58 -4.90 -8.18
CA THR A 361 -21.47 -5.85 -7.97
C THR A 361 -22.00 -7.26 -8.10
#